data_AF-A0A7G5LNK8-F1
#
_entry.id   AF-A0A7G5LNK8-F1
#
_cell.length_a   1.000
_cell.length_b   1.000
_cell.length_c   1.000
_cell.angle_alpha   90.00
_cell.angle_beta   90.00
_cell.angle_gamma   90.00
#
_symmetry.space_group_name_H-M   'P 1'
#
loop_
_entity.id
_entity.type
_entity.pdbx_description
1 polymer ?
#
loop_
_entity_poly.entity_id
_entity_poly.type
_entity_poly.pdbx_seq_one_letter_code
_entity_poly.pdbx_strand_id
1 'polypeptide(L)' 'MQSDVKHEQIKLAANALNGIGVGTILSSVVAPYIGIGIGSLRPEVDWLNLAGVSAFGLLLGVICLFEAQRRLEKLELAE' A
#
# COMPACT_ATOMS: atom_id res chain seq x y z
N MET A 1 -8.34 0.39 31.32
CA MET A 1 -9.19 -0.54 30.54
C MET A 1 -9.65 0.04 29.21
N GLN A 2 -10.22 1.25 29.16
CA GLN A 2 -10.66 1.87 27.88
C GLN A 2 -9.50 2.43 27.03
N SER A 3 -8.33 2.71 27.62
CA SER A 3 -7.11 3.13 26.91
C SER A 3 -6.43 1.97 26.17
N ASP A 4 -6.28 0.81 26.81
CA ASP A 4 -5.73 -0.42 26.22
C ASP A 4 -6.45 -0.84 24.94
N VAL A 5 -7.79 -0.88 24.99
CA VAL A 5 -8.61 -1.27 23.83
C VAL A 5 -8.41 -0.32 22.65
N LYS A 6 -8.22 0.98 22.91
CA LYS A 6 -7.94 1.97 21.85
C LYS A 6 -6.54 1.79 21.27
N HIS A 7 -5.53 1.50 22.10
CA HIS A 7 -4.17 1.20 21.64
C HIS A 7 -4.13 -0.05 20.75
N GLU A 8 -4.82 -1.10 21.17
CA GLU A 8 -4.88 -2.36 20.41
C GLU A 8 -5.59 -2.17 19.06
N GLN A 9 -6.70 -1.41 19.03
CA GLN A 9 -7.39 -1.06 17.79
C GLN A 9 -6.52 -0.26 16.82
N ILE A 10 -5.76 0.73 17.32
CA ILE A 10 -4.91 1.55 16.46
C ILE A 10 -3.72 0.73 15.94
N LYS A 11 -3.14 -0.17 16.74
CA LYS A 11 -2.14 -1.15 16.27
C LYS A 11 -2.69 -2.06 15.18
N LEU A 12 -3.90 -2.59 15.38
CA LEU A 12 -4.57 -3.45 14.38
C LEU A 12 -4.84 -2.69 13.07
N ALA A 13 -5.32 -1.45 13.18
CA ALA A 13 -5.58 -0.59 12.03
C ALA A 13 -4.28 -0.24 11.27
N ALA A 14 -3.20 0.08 11.99
CA ALA A 14 -1.90 0.35 11.37
C ALA A 14 -1.34 -0.88 10.66
N ASN A 15 -1.49 -2.07 11.25
CA ASN A 15 -1.07 -3.32 10.61
C ASN A 15 -1.91 -3.64 9.36
N ALA A 16 -3.22 -3.38 9.41
CA ALA A 16 -4.09 -3.52 8.25
C ALA A 16 -3.72 -2.53 7.11
N LEU A 17 -3.47 -1.25 7.44
CA LEU A 17 -2.99 -0.28 6.45
C LEU A 17 -1.63 -0.66 5.86
N ASN A 18 -0.72 -1.20 6.68
CA ASN A 18 0.58 -1.69 6.20
C ASN A 18 0.38 -2.85 5.20
N GLY A 19 -0.46 -3.83 5.54
CA GLY A 19 -0.82 -4.92 4.63
C GLY A 19 -1.43 -4.44 3.31
N ILE A 20 -2.33 -3.46 3.36
CA ILE A 20 -2.93 -2.83 2.17
C ILE A 20 -1.87 -2.08 1.36
N GLY A 21 -0.99 -1.32 2.02
CA GLY A 21 0.09 -0.59 1.36
C GLY A 21 1.04 -1.53 0.61
N VAL A 22 1.53 -2.57 1.28
CA VAL A 22 2.39 -3.60 0.69
C VAL A 22 1.66 -4.34 -0.44
N GLY A 23 0.39 -4.71 -0.24
CA GLY A 23 -0.43 -5.38 -1.26
C GLY A 23 -0.66 -4.51 -2.49
N THR A 24 -0.83 -3.19 -2.30
CA THR A 24 -1.00 -2.22 -3.41
C THR A 24 0.29 -2.06 -4.20
N ILE A 25 1.44 -1.98 -3.53
CA ILE A 25 2.76 -1.93 -4.18
C ILE A 25 2.98 -3.22 -4.99
N LEU A 26 2.79 -4.38 -4.37
CA LEU A 26 2.94 -5.67 -5.04
C LEU A 26 1.98 -5.81 -6.22
N SER A 27 0.71 -5.42 -6.06
CA SER A 27 -0.27 -5.47 -7.16
C SER A 27 0.12 -4.52 -8.29
N SER A 28 0.60 -3.32 -7.99
CA SER A 28 1.03 -2.35 -9.01
C SER A 28 2.23 -2.82 -9.83
N VAL A 29 3.09 -3.65 -9.24
CA VAL A 29 4.23 -4.25 -9.93
C VAL A 29 3.80 -5.54 -10.65
N VAL A 30 3.08 -6.44 -9.99
CA VAL A 30 2.77 -7.79 -10.50
C VAL A 30 1.64 -7.78 -11.54
N ALA A 31 0.59 -6.97 -11.35
CA ALA A 31 -0.56 -6.93 -12.26
C ALA A 31 -0.17 -6.62 -13.73
N PRO A 32 0.71 -5.64 -14.03
CA PRO A 32 1.13 -5.41 -15.41
C PRO A 32 1.91 -6.58 -16.00
N TYR A 33 2.75 -7.28 -15.24
CA TYR A 33 3.43 -8.49 -15.75
C TYR A 33 2.46 -9.64 -16.03
N ILE A 34 1.44 -9.84 -15.18
CA ILE A 34 0.39 -10.82 -15.44
C ILE A 34 -0.39 -10.45 -16.69
N GLY A 35 -0.75 -9.17 -16.85
CA GLY A 35 -1.46 -8.68 -18.03
C GLY A 35 -0.68 -8.81 -19.34
N ILE A 36 0.65 -8.68 -19.30
CA ILE A 36 1.54 -9.00 -20.42
C ILE A 36 1.53 -10.51 -20.69
N GLY A 37 1.67 -11.35 -19.65
CA GLY A 37 1.71 -12.80 -19.77
C GLY A 37 0.44 -13.43 -20.34
N ILE A 38 -0.74 -12.86 -20.07
CA ILE A 38 -2.03 -13.29 -20.63
C ILE A 38 -2.36 -12.64 -21.98
N GLY A 39 -1.47 -11.78 -22.51
CA GLY A 39 -1.66 -11.09 -23.80
C GLY A 39 -2.69 -9.96 -23.79
N SER A 40 -3.14 -9.52 -22.61
CA SER A 40 -4.10 -8.41 -22.45
C SER A 40 -3.43 -7.04 -22.64
N LEU A 41 -2.15 -6.93 -22.28
CA LEU A 41 -1.34 -5.72 -22.45
C LEU A 41 -0.29 -5.94 -23.55
N ARG A 42 -0.25 -5.03 -24.54
CA ARG A 42 0.81 -4.99 -25.56
C ARG A 42 1.93 -4.05 -25.08
N PRO A 43 3.10 -4.57 -24.66
CA PRO A 43 4.14 -3.77 -24.02
C PRO A 43 4.73 -2.67 -24.92
N GLU A 44 4.63 -2.83 -26.24
CA GLU A 44 5.17 -1.87 -27.22
C GLU A 44 4.39 -0.55 -27.31
N VAL A 45 3.13 -0.52 -26.87
CA VAL A 45 2.24 0.65 -27.06
C VAL A 45 1.99 1.38 -25.74
N ASP A 46 2.11 0.69 -24.60
CA ASP A 46 1.60 1.16 -23.31
C ASP A 46 2.67 1.36 -22.22
N TRP A 47 3.96 1.44 -22.56
CA TRP A 47 5.03 1.59 -21.55
C TRP A 47 4.83 2.78 -20.61
N LEU A 48 4.36 3.92 -21.14
CA LEU A 48 4.10 5.11 -20.34
C LEU A 48 2.93 4.89 -19.35
N ASN A 49 1.93 4.13 -19.77
CA ASN A 49 0.75 3.81 -18.97
C ASN A 49 1.09 2.75 -17.91
N LEU A 50 1.91 1.75 -18.28
CA LEU A 50 2.48 0.78 -17.35
C LEU A 50 3.30 1.47 -16.27
N ALA A 51 4.20 2.38 -16.68
CA ALA A 51 5.02 3.17 -15.77
C ALA A 51 4.15 4.07 -14.88
N GLY A 52 3.12 4.71 -15.45
CA GLY A 52 2.17 5.54 -14.71
C GLY A 52 1.37 4.77 -13.67
N VAL A 53 0.82 3.61 -14.02
CA VAL A 53 0.06 2.75 -13.09
C VAL A 53 0.97 2.18 -11.99
N SER A 54 2.20 1.79 -12.34
CA SER A 54 3.18 1.30 -11.38
C SER A 54 3.62 2.39 -10.41
N ALA A 55 3.94 3.59 -10.93
CA ALA A 55 4.32 4.74 -10.12
C ALA A 55 3.17 5.24 -9.23
N PHE A 56 1.94 5.24 -9.76
CA PHE A 56 0.74 5.60 -9.01
C PHE A 56 0.44 4.61 -7.89
N GLY A 57 0.53 3.30 -8.17
CA GLY A 57 0.36 2.27 -7.14
C GLY A 57 1.46 2.29 -6.08
N LEU A 58 2.71 2.58 -6.46
CA LEU A 58 3.79 2.84 -5.51
C LEU A 58 3.50 4.05 -4.62
N LEU A 59 3.09 5.19 -5.21
CA LEU A 59 2.74 6.39 -4.46
C LEU A 59 1.61 6.14 -3.47
N LEU A 60 0.53 5.49 -3.89
CA LEU A 60 -0.58 5.13 -3.00
C LEU A 60 -0.13 4.18 -1.89
N GLY A 61 0.67 3.18 -2.22
CA GLY A 61 1.23 2.25 -1.24
C GLY A 61 2.10 2.94 -0.20
N VAL A 62 2.97 3.86 -0.63
CA VAL A 62 3.83 4.68 0.25
C VAL A 62 2.99 5.58 1.14
N ILE A 63 1.96 6.25 0.61
CA ILE A 63 1.05 7.09 1.41
C ILE A 63 0.35 6.25 2.49
N CYS A 64 -0.10 5.04 2.13
CA CYS A 64 -0.75 4.12 3.05
C CYS A 64 0.21 3.65 4.15
N LEU A 65 1.47 3.35 3.79
CA LEU A 65 2.53 3.02 4.74
C LEU A 65 2.83 4.21 5.68
N PHE A 66 2.89 5.42 5.13
CA PHE A 66 3.19 6.62 5.89
C PHE A 66 2.07 6.98 6.87
N GLU A 67 0.80 6.83 6.48
CA GLU A 67 -0.35 6.95 7.40
C GLU A 67 -0.31 5.89 8.51
N ALA A 68 0.03 4.64 8.17
CA ALA A 68 0.17 3.56 9.17
C ALA A 68 1.26 3.88 10.19
N GLN A 69 2.44 4.29 9.72
CA GLN A 69 3.57 4.69 10.57
C GLN A 69 3.21 5.89 11.43
N ARG A 70 2.60 6.92 10.84
CA ARG A 70 2.17 8.13 11.57
C ARG A 70 1.14 7.84 12.67
N ARG A 71 0.28 6.82 12.48
CA ARG A 71 -0.68 6.39 13.52
C ARG A 71 0.00 5.61 14.64
N LEU A 72 1.03 4.82 14.34
CA LEU A 72 1.86 4.13 15.34
C LEU A 72 2.71 5.12 16.14
N GLU A 73 3.36 6.07 15.48
CA GLU A 73 4.24 7.05 16.13
C GLU A 73 3.45 7.96 17.10
N LYS A 74 2.22 8.32 16.75
CA LYS A 74 1.30 9.07 17.64
C LYS A 74 0.83 8.28 18.86
N LEU A 75 0.79 6.95 18.78
CA LEU A 75 0.52 6.11 19.95
C LEU A 75 1.74 6.06 20.86
N GLU A 76 2.93 5.90 20.28
CA GLU A 76 4.19 5.74 21.01
C GLU A 76 4.57 7.04 21.76
N LEU A 77 4.24 8.21 21.21
CA LEU A 77 4.41 9.51 21.87
C LEU A 77 3.32 9.84 22.91
N ALA A 78 2.24 9.06 22.98
CA ALA A 78 1.14 9.24 23.94
C ALA A 78 1.29 8.34 25.19
N GLU A 79 2.35 7.52 25.23
CA GLU A 79 2.76 6.66 26.34
C GLU A 79 3.83 7.36 27.20
#